data_AF-C5MAJ4-F1
#
_entry.id   AF-C5MAJ4-F1
#
_cell.length_a   1.000
_cell.length_b   1.000
_cell.length_c   1.000
_cell.angle_alpha   90.00
_cell.angle_beta   90.00
_cell.angle_gamma   90.00
#
_symmetry.space_group_name_H-M   'P 1'
#
loop_
_entity.id
_entity.type
_entity.pdbx_description
1 polymer ?
#
loop_
_entity_poly.entity_id
_entity_poly.type
_entity_poly.pdbx_seq_one_letter_code
_entity_poly.pdbx_strand_id
1 'polypeptide(L)'
;MGKHRRNKRNQKARHNPVSNPDLENEVKGSGKSKILPLISKLKSAVPNDKSMAIGVINVLAEDQRMREMLLKEDIISVVMETCLNDSNDEIVVEAFGLLRNLAIEEGYDVIRFIWENNIWTTIESALEKINTSFKYLIENGVAKEKDKSKVQLLFDFSENIFALIIMLITADEEIFDAIFSRIDPILEFILNVIDNHVDGKLKISSGLLNTLLEFIYQLSTESVAFVEKIHTFNWEKVSNFLTGNESVTPTARIYYNGIYFSLVEIVLQPTDQLKKEELMREVLSNVFNSVKEGGEENVGFEVGCDIIATVCEYLATNEANPEEPAKLTNETLQLVEQIGTGLAEKNEIQSASAALNNLHLVLEICK
;
A
#
# COMPACT_ATOMS: atom_id res chain seq x y z
N MET A 1 -16.29 18.59 5.83
CA MET A 1 -15.74 17.89 4.66
C MET A 1 -16.35 16.50 4.67
N GLY A 2 -17.12 16.14 3.64
CA GLY A 2 -17.83 14.85 3.62
C GLY A 2 -16.82 13.71 3.66
N LYS A 3 -16.87 12.88 4.71
CA LYS A 3 -16.04 11.69 4.85
C LYS A 3 -16.74 10.56 4.12
N HIS A 4 -16.11 10.06 3.07
CA HIS A 4 -16.51 8.81 2.46
C HIS A 4 -15.68 7.74 3.17
N ARG A 5 -16.28 7.04 4.15
CA ARG A 5 -15.59 5.98 4.89
C ARG A 5 -16.17 4.63 4.50
N ARG A 6 -15.38 3.87 3.74
CA ARG A 6 -15.62 2.44 3.52
C ARG A 6 -15.02 1.65 4.68
N ASN A 7 -15.74 0.67 5.20
CA ASN A 7 -15.36 -0.08 6.41
C ASN A 7 -13.97 -0.74 6.24
N LYS A 8 -12.94 -0.24 6.95
CA LYS A 8 -11.59 -0.81 6.95
C LYS A 8 -11.45 -1.99 7.91
N ARG A 9 -10.91 -3.12 7.45
CA ARG A 9 -10.47 -4.26 8.32
C ARG A 9 -9.01 -4.72 8.12
N ASN A 10 -8.23 -4.15 7.20
CA ASN A 10 -7.02 -4.84 6.70
C ASN A 10 -5.69 -4.15 7.06
N GLN A 11 -5.38 -4.01 8.35
CA GLN A 11 -3.99 -3.72 8.77
C GLN A 11 -3.05 -4.93 8.58
N LYS A 12 -3.57 -6.15 8.39
CA LYS A 12 -2.80 -7.41 8.48
C LYS A 12 -2.29 -8.01 7.15
N ALA A 13 -2.63 -7.44 5.99
CA ALA A 13 -2.38 -8.07 4.68
C ALA A 13 -0.96 -7.88 4.11
N ARG A 14 -0.05 -7.22 4.82
CA ARG A 14 1.19 -6.67 4.22
C ARG A 14 2.41 -7.53 4.54
N HIS A 15 2.59 -8.63 3.83
CA HIS A 15 3.86 -9.37 3.86
C HIS A 15 4.88 -8.74 2.89
N ASN A 16 6.08 -8.44 3.40
CA ASN A 16 7.18 -7.78 2.70
C ASN A 16 8.11 -8.83 2.01
N PRO A 17 8.85 -8.51 0.92
CA PRO A 17 9.58 -9.49 0.11
C PRO A 17 11.08 -9.61 0.45
N VAL A 18 11.53 -9.20 1.63
CA VAL A 18 12.97 -9.22 2.00
C VAL A 18 13.26 -10.34 2.99
N SER A 19 13.22 -11.58 2.54
CA SER A 19 13.73 -12.72 3.33
C SER A 19 15.06 -13.19 2.72
N ASN A 20 16.15 -13.06 3.48
CA ASN A 20 17.49 -13.53 3.09
C ASN A 20 17.77 -14.88 3.80
N PRO A 21 17.85 -16.02 3.08
CA PRO A 21 17.93 -17.36 3.68
C PRO A 21 19.16 -17.62 4.54
N ASP A 22 20.26 -16.88 4.32
CA ASP A 22 21.52 -17.13 5.01
C ASP A 22 21.49 -16.69 6.49
N LEU A 23 20.57 -15.81 6.89
CA LEU A 23 20.44 -15.32 8.27
C LEU A 23 19.61 -16.26 9.18
N GLU A 24 18.76 -17.11 8.62
CA GLU A 24 17.91 -18.04 9.40
C GLU A 24 18.72 -19.08 10.20
N ASN A 25 19.89 -19.48 9.68
CA ASN A 25 20.69 -20.55 10.27
C ASN A 25 21.42 -20.11 11.57
N GLU A 26 21.59 -18.81 11.82
CA GLU A 26 22.23 -18.31 13.06
C GLU A 26 21.27 -18.22 14.26
N VAL A 27 19.95 -18.39 14.04
CA VAL A 27 18.93 -18.07 15.05
C VAL A 27 18.68 -19.22 16.05
N LYS A 28 18.95 -20.49 15.72
CA LYS A 28 18.50 -21.69 16.48
C LYS A 28 19.30 -22.09 17.75
N GLY A 29 19.90 -21.16 18.50
CA GLY A 29 20.75 -21.46 19.68
C GLY A 29 20.44 -20.69 20.98
N SER A 30 19.94 -21.41 21.99
CA SER A 30 19.89 -21.13 23.46
C SER A 30 19.46 -19.75 24.03
N GLY A 31 18.25 -19.70 24.62
CA GLY A 31 18.03 -19.53 26.07
C GLY A 31 18.38 -18.23 26.83
N LYS A 32 19.14 -17.28 26.27
CA LYS A 32 19.31 -15.93 26.83
C LYS A 32 19.04 -14.94 25.69
N SER A 33 18.16 -13.97 25.92
CA SER A 33 17.67 -13.05 24.90
C SER A 33 18.81 -12.51 24.03
N LYS A 34 18.92 -13.02 22.79
CA LYS A 34 19.88 -12.55 21.78
C LYS A 34 19.65 -11.08 21.42
N ILE A 35 18.52 -10.51 21.83
CA ILE A 35 18.07 -9.16 21.52
C ILE A 35 18.94 -8.09 22.19
N LEU A 36 19.28 -8.25 23.48
CA LEU A 36 20.07 -7.23 24.21
C LEU A 36 21.44 -6.95 23.56
N PRO A 37 22.22 -7.97 23.15
CA PRO A 37 23.43 -7.75 22.36
C PRO A 37 23.20 -7.01 21.05
N LEU A 38 22.09 -7.29 20.33
CA LEU A 38 21.75 -6.63 19.07
C LEU A 38 21.39 -5.16 19.30
N ILE A 39 20.60 -4.86 20.34
CA ILE A 39 20.28 -3.48 20.74
C ILE A 39 21.55 -2.71 21.13
N SER A 40 22.48 -3.35 21.84
CA SER A 40 23.77 -2.74 22.16
C SER A 40 24.59 -2.44 20.90
N LYS A 41 24.50 -3.28 19.87
CA LYS A 41 25.16 -3.05 18.57
C LYS A 41 24.52 -1.92 17.78
N LEU A 42 23.19 -1.75 17.83
CA LEU A 42 22.52 -0.58 17.23
C LEU A 42 22.99 0.75 17.84
N LYS A 43 23.29 0.74 19.15
CA LYS A 43 23.85 1.90 19.87
C LYS A 43 25.35 2.11 19.64
N SER A 44 26.03 1.19 18.95
CA SER A 44 27.47 1.28 18.65
C SER A 44 27.75 2.43 17.69
N ALA A 45 28.92 3.06 17.78
CA ALA A 45 29.37 4.04 16.79
C ALA A 45 29.90 3.38 15.50
N VAL A 46 30.00 2.04 15.46
CA VAL A 46 30.57 1.29 14.34
C VAL A 46 29.47 0.95 13.33
N PRO A 47 29.52 1.46 12.08
CA PRO A 47 28.46 1.22 11.08
C PRO A 47 28.21 -0.26 10.81
N ASN A 48 29.27 -1.08 10.72
CA ASN A 48 29.11 -2.52 10.48
C ASN A 48 28.37 -3.24 11.61
N ASP A 49 28.54 -2.83 12.87
CA ASP A 49 27.80 -3.41 14.00
C ASP A 49 26.32 -3.07 13.88
N LYS A 50 26.00 -1.83 13.51
CA LYS A 50 24.61 -1.38 13.31
C LYS A 50 23.95 -2.11 12.13
N SER A 51 24.59 -2.12 10.95
CA SER A 51 24.07 -2.80 9.76
C SER A 51 23.82 -4.29 10.02
N MET A 52 24.75 -4.97 10.71
CA MET A 52 24.55 -6.36 11.08
C MET A 52 23.39 -6.54 12.07
N ALA A 53 23.31 -5.68 13.09
CA ALA A 53 22.26 -5.78 14.10
C ALA A 53 20.87 -5.49 13.52
N ILE A 54 20.74 -4.47 12.68
CA ILE A 54 19.45 -4.05 12.13
C ILE A 54 18.90 -5.07 11.12
N GLY A 55 19.76 -5.66 10.30
CA GLY A 55 19.37 -6.76 9.41
C GLY A 55 18.88 -7.99 10.19
N VAL A 56 19.57 -8.38 11.27
CA VAL A 56 19.12 -9.50 12.12
C VAL A 56 17.82 -9.16 12.85
N ILE A 57 17.67 -7.93 13.33
CA ILE A 57 16.44 -7.49 14.01
C ILE A 57 15.24 -7.48 13.05
N ASN A 58 15.43 -7.07 11.80
CA ASN A 58 14.37 -7.13 10.78
C ASN A 58 13.83 -8.55 10.60
N VAL A 59 14.71 -9.54 10.49
CA VAL A 59 14.31 -10.96 10.40
C VAL A 59 13.64 -11.43 11.68
N LEU A 60 14.17 -11.07 12.85
CA LEU A 60 13.55 -11.44 14.13
C LEU A 60 12.17 -10.81 14.32
N ALA A 61 11.94 -9.61 13.81
CA ALA A 61 10.66 -8.91 13.95
C ALA A 61 9.51 -9.58 13.18
N GLU A 62 9.80 -10.49 12.24
CA GLU A 62 8.78 -11.29 11.54
C GLU A 62 8.09 -12.30 12.48
N ASP A 63 8.81 -12.84 13.46
CA ASP A 63 8.24 -13.73 14.48
C ASP A 63 7.56 -12.94 15.60
N GLN A 64 6.27 -13.18 15.83
CA GLN A 64 5.48 -12.46 16.83
C GLN A 64 6.13 -12.46 18.22
N ARG A 65 6.64 -13.61 18.68
CA ARG A 65 7.23 -13.72 20.01
C ARG A 65 8.53 -12.92 20.11
N MET A 66 9.37 -12.96 19.09
CA MET A 66 10.61 -12.18 19.03
C MET A 66 10.32 -10.68 18.96
N ARG A 67 9.33 -10.28 18.16
CA ARG A 67 8.85 -8.89 18.07
C ARG A 67 8.36 -8.36 19.41
N GLU A 68 7.54 -9.11 20.15
CA GLU A 68 7.11 -8.73 21.50
C GLU A 68 8.29 -8.55 22.47
N MET A 69 9.34 -9.35 22.34
CA MET A 69 10.55 -9.19 23.16
C MET A 69 11.37 -7.97 22.74
N LEU A 70 11.45 -7.66 21.44
CA LEU A 70 12.12 -6.46 20.94
C LEU A 70 11.43 -5.18 21.44
N LEU A 71 10.10 -5.15 21.42
CA LEU A 71 9.29 -4.04 21.92
C LEU A 71 9.49 -3.79 23.42
N LYS A 72 9.59 -4.86 24.22
CA LYS A 72 9.88 -4.77 25.67
C LYS A 72 11.26 -4.17 25.99
N GLU A 73 12.17 -4.20 25.03
CA GLU A 73 13.54 -3.68 25.16
C GLU A 73 13.70 -2.32 24.44
N ASP A 74 12.60 -1.59 24.24
CA ASP A 74 12.56 -0.24 23.66
C ASP A 74 13.17 -0.12 22.24
N ILE A 75 13.03 -1.17 21.41
CA ILE A 75 13.63 -1.18 20.06
C ILE A 75 13.24 0.05 19.23
N ILE A 76 12.00 0.52 19.34
CA ILE A 76 11.49 1.64 18.53
C ILE A 76 12.26 2.92 18.88
N SER A 77 12.36 3.24 20.17
CA SER A 77 13.12 4.41 20.65
C SER A 77 14.58 4.33 20.21
N VAL A 78 15.21 3.15 20.34
CA VAL A 78 16.60 2.94 19.92
C VAL A 78 16.79 3.21 18.43
N VAL A 79 15.90 2.70 17.58
CA VAL A 79 15.97 2.91 16.13
C VAL A 79 15.76 4.39 15.77
N MET A 80 14.77 5.04 16.38
CA MET A 80 14.47 6.46 16.15
C MET A 80 15.64 7.36 16.54
N GLU A 81 16.28 7.10 17.68
CA GLU A 81 17.38 7.92 18.20
C GLU A 81 18.71 7.66 17.50
N THR A 82 18.98 6.41 17.09
CA THR A 82 20.35 6.00 16.70
C THR A 82 20.53 5.63 15.24
N CYS A 83 19.44 5.34 14.50
CA CYS A 83 19.53 4.79 13.14
C CYS A 83 18.93 5.70 12.07
N LEU A 84 17.82 6.40 12.35
CA LEU A 84 17.13 7.20 11.30
C LEU A 84 17.95 8.38 10.75
N ASN A 85 18.92 8.85 11.51
CA ASN A 85 19.81 9.95 11.13
C ASN A 85 21.28 9.48 11.01
N ASP A 86 21.50 8.18 10.77
CA ASP A 86 22.85 7.66 10.57
C ASP A 86 23.50 8.25 9.30
N SER A 87 24.83 8.31 9.31
CA SER A 87 25.63 8.73 8.16
C SER A 87 25.65 7.70 7.02
N ASN A 88 25.33 6.43 7.31
CA ASN A 88 25.23 5.39 6.31
C ASN A 88 23.78 5.24 5.85
N ASP A 89 23.53 5.52 4.57
CA ASP A 89 22.20 5.43 3.96
C ASP A 89 21.58 4.03 4.09
N GLU A 90 22.36 2.94 4.02
CA GLU A 90 21.83 1.58 4.16
C GLU A 90 21.20 1.34 5.53
N ILE A 91 21.83 1.86 6.60
CA ILE A 91 21.29 1.78 7.97
C ILE A 91 19.98 2.57 8.06
N VAL A 92 19.94 3.76 7.44
CA VAL A 92 18.73 4.60 7.43
C VAL A 92 17.59 3.87 6.71
N VAL A 93 17.86 3.29 5.54
CA VAL A 93 16.86 2.53 4.78
C VAL A 93 16.33 1.34 5.57
N GLU A 94 17.21 0.52 6.14
CA GLU A 94 16.81 -0.64 6.95
C GLU A 94 16.06 -0.24 8.22
N ALA A 95 16.37 0.91 8.82
CA ALA A 95 15.68 1.45 9.99
C ALA A 95 14.24 1.87 9.69
N PHE A 96 14.02 2.58 8.58
CA PHE A 96 12.67 2.86 8.13
C PHE A 96 11.92 1.58 7.73
N GLY A 97 12.61 0.60 7.15
CA GLY A 97 12.06 -0.73 6.88
C GLY A 97 11.56 -1.42 8.15
N LEU A 98 12.38 -1.41 9.21
CA LEU A 98 12.01 -1.99 10.50
C LEU A 98 10.82 -1.26 11.14
N LEU A 99 10.84 0.08 11.19
CA LEU A 99 9.72 0.85 11.74
C LEU A 99 8.43 0.61 10.96
N ARG A 100 8.51 0.51 9.63
CA ARG A 100 7.37 0.18 8.77
C ARG A 100 6.83 -1.22 9.07
N ASN A 101 7.69 -2.23 9.22
CA ASN A 101 7.27 -3.58 9.58
C ASN A 101 6.62 -3.61 10.97
N LEU A 102 7.21 -2.95 11.97
CA LEU A 102 6.63 -2.88 13.33
C LEU A 102 5.27 -2.17 13.33
N ALA A 103 5.13 -1.09 12.56
CA ALA A 103 3.86 -0.38 12.42
C ALA A 103 2.77 -1.24 11.77
N ILE A 104 3.13 -2.05 10.76
CA ILE A 104 2.21 -3.00 10.12
C ILE A 104 1.76 -4.08 11.10
N GLU A 105 2.71 -4.71 11.79
CA GLU A 105 2.46 -5.90 12.61
C GLU A 105 1.75 -5.58 13.93
N GLU A 106 2.09 -4.47 14.57
CA GLU A 106 1.57 -4.09 15.89
C GLU A 106 0.42 -3.07 15.81
N GLY A 107 0.29 -2.37 14.68
CA GLY A 107 -0.81 -1.44 14.43
C GLY A 107 -0.79 -0.20 15.34
N TYR A 108 -1.96 0.14 15.88
CA TYR A 108 -2.26 1.44 16.47
C TYR A 108 -1.25 1.92 17.53
N ASP A 109 -0.88 1.06 18.48
CA ASP A 109 -0.04 1.46 19.62
C ASP A 109 1.36 1.89 19.18
N VAL A 110 1.98 1.13 18.26
CA VAL A 110 3.28 1.48 17.69
C VAL A 110 3.18 2.75 16.85
N ILE A 111 2.13 2.88 16.04
CA ILE A 111 1.91 4.04 15.18
C ILE A 111 1.72 5.32 16.01
N ARG A 112 0.92 5.25 17.08
CA ARG A 112 0.73 6.37 18.01
C ARG A 112 2.03 6.71 18.71
N PHE A 113 2.78 5.71 19.17
CA PHE A 113 4.07 5.93 19.83
C PHE A 113 5.08 6.66 18.93
N ILE A 114 5.28 6.22 17.68
CA ILE A 114 6.23 6.89 16.77
C ILE A 114 5.76 8.31 16.40
N TRP A 115 4.45 8.52 16.29
CA TRP A 115 3.87 9.84 16.02
C TRP A 115 4.14 10.81 17.17
N GLU A 116 3.87 10.40 18.41
CA GLU A 116 4.11 11.20 19.61
C GLU A 116 5.61 11.48 19.83
N ASN A 117 6.48 10.59 19.34
CA ASN A 117 7.94 10.79 19.30
C ASN A 117 8.43 11.51 18.04
N ASN A 118 7.54 12.25 17.36
CA ASN A 118 7.84 13.21 16.31
C ASN A 118 8.51 12.61 15.05
N ILE A 119 8.16 11.37 14.68
CA ILE A 119 8.63 10.70 13.46
C ILE A 119 8.38 11.54 12.19
N TRP A 120 7.33 12.35 12.18
CA TRP A 120 6.94 13.16 11.03
C TRP A 120 8.04 14.14 10.58
N THR A 121 8.76 14.75 11.54
CA THR A 121 9.88 15.65 11.21
C THR A 121 10.97 14.91 10.43
N THR A 122 11.25 13.66 10.80
CA THR A 122 12.23 12.81 10.08
C THR A 122 11.70 12.38 8.72
N ILE A 123 10.40 12.08 8.60
CA ILE A 123 9.74 11.77 7.33
C ILE A 123 9.80 12.97 6.36
N GLU A 124 9.56 14.20 6.83
CA GLU A 124 9.65 15.41 6.00
C GLU A 124 11.06 15.56 5.41
N SER A 125 12.10 15.40 6.24
CA SER A 125 13.50 15.41 5.77
C SER A 125 13.80 14.28 4.76
N ALA A 126 13.25 13.09 4.98
CA ALA A 126 13.37 11.97 4.05
C ALA A 126 12.71 12.26 2.70
N LEU A 127 11.49 12.83 2.70
CA LEU A 127 10.75 13.21 1.50
C LEU A 127 11.51 14.27 0.68
N GLU A 128 12.15 15.25 1.32
CA GLU A 128 13.00 16.24 0.63
C GLU A 128 14.20 15.59 -0.08
N LYS A 129 14.88 14.65 0.58
CA LYS A 129 16.00 13.88 -0.01
C LYS A 129 15.54 13.00 -1.17
N ILE A 130 14.40 12.32 -1.01
CA ILE A 130 13.78 11.50 -2.06
C ILE A 130 13.45 12.39 -3.26
N ASN A 131 12.75 13.50 -3.05
CA ASN A 131 12.37 14.42 -4.13
C ASN A 131 13.59 14.93 -4.91
N THR A 132 14.66 15.31 -4.20
CA THR A 132 15.92 15.76 -4.82
C THR A 132 16.57 14.65 -5.65
N SER A 133 16.60 13.43 -5.12
CA SER A 133 17.19 12.27 -5.82
C SER A 133 16.41 11.89 -7.08
N PHE A 134 15.08 11.88 -7.01
CA PHE A 134 14.23 11.59 -8.18
C PHE A 134 14.28 12.68 -9.24
N LYS A 135 14.34 13.97 -8.85
CA LYS A 135 14.56 15.06 -9.80
C LYS A 135 15.85 14.85 -10.58
N TYR A 136 16.94 14.53 -9.87
CA TYR A 136 18.21 14.21 -10.51
C TYR A 136 18.09 13.02 -11.49
N LEU A 137 17.39 11.94 -11.09
CA LEU A 137 17.21 10.76 -11.95
C LEU A 137 16.36 11.07 -13.20
N ILE A 138 15.33 11.89 -13.09
CA ILE A 138 14.47 12.28 -14.22
C ILE A 138 15.25 13.16 -15.21
N GLU A 139 16.07 14.09 -14.71
CA GLU A 139 16.83 15.02 -15.56
C GLU A 139 18.06 14.38 -16.21
N ASN A 140 18.76 13.49 -15.50
CA ASN A 140 20.07 12.97 -15.91
C ASN A 140 20.06 11.50 -16.30
N GLY A 141 18.99 10.76 -16.01
CA GLY A 141 18.93 9.31 -16.16
C GLY A 141 19.90 8.57 -15.22
N VAL A 142 19.97 7.24 -15.39
CA VAL A 142 20.95 6.41 -14.67
C VAL A 142 22.25 6.36 -15.48
N ALA A 143 23.25 7.13 -15.04
CA ALA A 143 24.46 7.36 -15.82
C ALA A 143 25.38 6.13 -15.93
N LYS A 144 25.43 5.25 -14.91
CA LYS A 144 26.39 4.13 -14.86
C LYS A 144 25.83 2.90 -14.17
N GLU A 145 26.31 1.72 -14.55
CA GLU A 145 25.92 0.44 -13.97
C GLU A 145 26.18 0.34 -12.46
N LYS A 146 27.28 0.94 -11.98
CA LYS A 146 27.60 1.04 -10.55
C LYS A 146 26.61 1.86 -9.72
N ASP A 147 25.77 2.67 -10.37
CA ASP A 147 24.76 3.49 -9.69
C ASP A 147 23.44 2.72 -9.54
N LYS A 148 23.29 1.53 -10.15
CA LYS A 148 22.09 0.69 -10.04
C LYS A 148 21.76 0.30 -8.60
N SER A 149 22.77 -0.06 -7.79
CA SER A 149 22.55 -0.40 -6.38
C SER A 149 22.08 0.79 -5.55
N LYS A 150 22.58 2.00 -5.85
CA LYS A 150 22.13 3.24 -5.20
C LYS A 150 20.72 3.63 -5.60
N VAL A 151 20.38 3.42 -6.88
CA VAL A 151 19.01 3.62 -7.37
C VAL A 151 18.05 2.63 -6.73
N GLN A 152 18.45 1.37 -6.58
CA GLN A 152 17.65 0.38 -5.85
C GLN A 152 17.47 0.79 -4.39
N LEU A 153 18.54 1.21 -3.71
CA LEU A 153 18.47 1.68 -2.33
C LEU A 153 17.53 2.90 -2.18
N LEU A 154 17.52 3.81 -3.16
CA LEU A 154 16.57 4.93 -3.20
C LEU A 154 15.12 4.46 -3.37
N PHE A 155 14.89 3.43 -4.18
CA PHE A 155 13.56 2.85 -4.35
C PHE A 155 13.09 2.19 -3.05
N ASP A 156 13.94 1.37 -2.43
CA ASP A 156 13.65 0.72 -1.15
C ASP A 156 13.39 1.76 -0.05
N PHE A 157 14.19 2.83 -0.02
CA PHE A 157 13.97 3.96 0.89
C PHE A 157 12.61 4.62 0.69
N SER A 158 12.27 4.89 -0.57
CA SER A 158 11.00 5.54 -0.92
C SER A 158 9.82 4.65 -0.58
N GLU A 159 9.91 3.35 -0.90
CA GLU A 159 8.93 2.33 -0.54
C GLU A 159 8.70 2.31 0.97
N ASN A 160 9.77 2.27 1.78
CA ASN A 160 9.68 2.30 3.23
C ASN A 160 8.99 3.56 3.75
N ILE A 161 9.35 4.73 3.23
CA ILE A 161 8.76 6.01 3.64
C ILE A 161 7.27 6.07 3.30
N PHE A 162 6.89 5.80 2.05
CA PHE A 162 5.49 5.87 1.65
C PHE A 162 4.64 4.81 2.35
N ALA A 163 5.14 3.58 2.52
CA ALA A 163 4.44 2.55 3.28
C ALA A 163 4.23 2.94 4.74
N LEU A 164 5.21 3.58 5.39
CA LEU A 164 5.06 4.11 6.75
C LEU A 164 4.04 5.25 6.82
N ILE A 165 4.02 6.17 5.84
CA ILE A 165 3.00 7.23 5.77
C ILE A 165 1.61 6.60 5.60
N ILE A 166 1.47 5.57 4.77
CA ILE A 166 0.20 4.84 4.62
C ILE A 166 -0.23 4.26 5.98
N MET A 167 0.68 3.66 6.76
CA MET A 167 0.34 3.19 8.11
C MET A 167 -0.15 4.32 9.02
N LEU A 168 0.55 5.47 9.02
CA LEU A 168 0.16 6.63 9.81
C LEU A 168 -1.25 7.15 9.48
N ILE A 169 -1.55 7.37 8.20
CA ILE A 169 -2.85 7.92 7.77
C ILE A 169 -4.01 6.92 7.91
N THR A 170 -3.72 5.62 8.03
CA THR A 170 -4.76 4.58 8.16
C THR A 170 -5.09 4.22 9.60
N ALA A 171 -4.26 4.61 10.57
CA ALA A 171 -4.41 4.18 11.97
C ALA A 171 -5.24 5.13 12.83
N ASP A 172 -5.11 6.44 12.64
CA ASP A 172 -5.67 7.45 13.53
C ASP A 172 -6.16 8.68 12.74
N GLU A 173 -7.33 9.18 13.11
CA GLU A 173 -7.98 10.30 12.43
C GLU A 173 -7.28 11.64 12.66
N GLU A 174 -6.69 11.85 13.84
CA GLU A 174 -5.89 13.04 14.15
C GLU A 174 -4.61 13.05 13.31
N ILE A 175 -3.96 11.90 13.20
CA ILE A 175 -2.76 11.71 12.37
C ILE A 175 -3.12 11.93 10.89
N PHE A 176 -4.23 11.34 10.43
CA PHE A 176 -4.75 11.54 9.08
C PHE A 176 -4.94 13.04 8.79
N ASP A 177 -5.69 13.77 9.61
CA ASP A 177 -5.99 15.19 9.36
C ASP A 177 -4.70 16.04 9.37
N ALA A 178 -3.75 15.72 10.26
CA ALA A 178 -2.46 16.40 10.34
C ALA A 178 -1.59 16.20 9.09
N ILE A 179 -1.55 14.99 8.55
CA ILE A 179 -0.80 14.66 7.32
C ILE A 179 -1.55 15.20 6.09
N PHE A 180 -2.86 15.03 6.04
CA PHE A 180 -3.70 15.46 4.91
C PHE A 180 -3.58 16.97 4.65
N SER A 181 -3.46 17.78 5.70
CA SER A 181 -3.22 19.23 5.58
C SER A 181 -1.93 19.61 4.83
N ARG A 182 -1.00 18.67 4.66
CA ARG A 182 0.32 18.83 4.02
C ARG A 182 0.50 17.90 2.81
N ILE A 183 -0.59 17.36 2.28
CA ILE A 183 -0.53 16.30 1.26
C ILE A 183 -0.08 16.79 -0.12
N ASP A 184 -0.29 18.06 -0.44
CA ASP A 184 -0.15 18.57 -1.82
C ASP A 184 1.25 18.38 -2.42
N PRO A 185 2.36 18.72 -1.74
CA PRO A 185 3.71 18.48 -2.27
C PRO A 185 4.02 16.98 -2.42
N ILE A 186 3.47 16.14 -1.53
CA ILE A 186 3.64 14.69 -1.57
C ILE A 186 2.91 14.13 -2.79
N LEU A 187 1.67 14.56 -3.00
CA LEU A 187 0.86 14.14 -4.14
C LEU A 187 1.48 14.59 -5.47
N GLU A 188 1.95 15.84 -5.58
CA GLU A 188 2.63 16.34 -6.76
C GLU A 188 3.85 15.47 -7.12
N PHE A 189 4.66 15.13 -6.11
CA PHE A 189 5.79 14.22 -6.28
C PHE A 189 5.35 12.85 -6.81
N ILE A 190 4.37 12.22 -6.17
CA ILE A 190 3.90 10.88 -6.54
C ILE A 190 3.39 10.86 -7.98
N LEU A 191 2.52 11.81 -8.34
CA LEU A 191 1.96 11.92 -9.69
C LEU A 191 3.05 12.16 -10.74
N ASN A 192 4.03 13.01 -10.44
CA ASN A 192 5.16 13.25 -11.33
C ASN A 192 6.03 12.00 -11.53
N VAL A 193 6.29 11.21 -10.47
CA VAL A 193 7.04 9.96 -10.58
C VAL A 193 6.28 8.93 -11.43
N ILE A 194 4.98 8.76 -11.19
CA ILE A 194 4.14 7.86 -11.99
C ILE A 194 4.11 8.31 -13.45
N ASP A 195 3.91 9.59 -13.73
CA ASP A 195 3.83 10.11 -15.10
C ASP A 195 5.14 9.89 -15.87
N ASN A 196 6.28 10.18 -15.25
CA ASN A 196 7.60 9.92 -15.84
C ASN A 196 7.88 8.42 -16.00
N HIS A 197 7.33 7.58 -15.12
CA HIS A 197 7.44 6.14 -15.25
C HIS A 197 6.69 5.61 -16.47
N VAL A 198 5.44 6.03 -16.60
CA VAL A 198 4.55 5.67 -17.70
C VAL A 198 5.06 6.21 -19.04
N ASP A 199 5.70 7.38 -19.05
CA ASP A 199 6.39 7.95 -20.23
C ASP A 199 7.68 7.23 -20.63
N GLY A 200 8.18 6.30 -19.81
CA GLY A 200 9.47 5.65 -20.02
C GLY A 200 10.68 6.56 -19.78
N LYS A 201 10.49 7.77 -19.23
CA LYS A 201 11.58 8.68 -18.83
C LYS A 201 12.28 8.19 -17.57
N LEU A 202 11.54 7.52 -16.69
CA LEU A 202 12.04 6.91 -15.45
C LEU A 202 11.60 5.46 -15.38
N LYS A 203 12.46 4.55 -14.93
CA LYS A 203 12.05 3.17 -14.64
C LYS A 203 12.17 2.93 -13.14
N ILE A 204 11.04 2.81 -12.46
CA ILE A 204 10.97 2.45 -11.04
C ILE A 204 10.77 0.94 -10.83
N SER A 205 11.03 0.45 -9.62
CA SER A 205 10.68 -0.91 -9.22
C SER A 205 9.17 -1.13 -9.22
N SER A 206 8.74 -2.37 -9.41
CA SER A 206 7.33 -2.72 -9.27
C SER A 206 6.83 -2.51 -7.84
N GLY A 207 7.68 -2.73 -6.83
CA GLY A 207 7.36 -2.44 -5.42
C GLY A 207 7.03 -0.97 -5.18
N LEU A 208 7.82 -0.07 -5.76
CA LEU A 208 7.59 1.37 -5.66
C LEU A 208 6.33 1.77 -6.41
N LEU A 209 6.11 1.28 -7.63
CA LEU A 209 4.87 1.55 -8.35
C LEU A 209 3.64 1.10 -7.55
N ASN A 210 3.69 -0.11 -6.97
CA ASN A 210 2.62 -0.62 -6.11
C ASN A 210 2.38 0.28 -4.91
N THR A 211 3.44 0.69 -4.20
CA THR A 211 3.34 1.54 -3.00
C THR A 211 2.79 2.92 -3.32
N LEU A 212 3.19 3.51 -4.45
CA LEU A 212 2.70 4.81 -4.90
C LEU A 212 1.21 4.76 -5.29
N LEU A 213 0.79 3.69 -5.98
CA LEU A 213 -0.64 3.49 -6.30
C LEU A 213 -1.45 3.16 -5.04
N GLU A 214 -0.90 2.37 -4.11
CA GLU A 214 -1.53 2.11 -2.82
C GLU A 214 -1.76 3.40 -2.04
N PHE A 215 -0.77 4.30 -2.01
CA PHE A 215 -0.89 5.59 -1.35
C PHE A 215 -2.10 6.39 -1.86
N ILE A 216 -2.23 6.49 -3.19
CA ILE A 216 -3.33 7.22 -3.81
C ILE A 216 -4.67 6.51 -3.52
N TYR A 217 -4.71 5.18 -3.63
CA TYR A 217 -5.90 4.38 -3.33
C TYR A 217 -6.37 4.56 -1.87
N GLN A 218 -5.45 4.52 -0.91
CA GLN A 218 -5.78 4.63 0.51
C GLN A 218 -6.35 6.01 0.86
N LEU A 219 -5.88 7.08 0.20
CA LEU A 219 -6.42 8.41 0.38
C LEU A 219 -7.73 8.62 -0.40
N SER A 220 -7.86 8.02 -1.59
CA SER A 220 -9.08 8.14 -2.41
C SER A 220 -10.28 7.45 -1.76
N THR A 221 -10.03 6.40 -0.98
CA THR A 221 -11.07 5.69 -0.21
C THR A 221 -11.48 6.39 1.09
N GLU A 222 -10.71 7.38 1.56
CA GLU A 222 -10.98 8.10 2.82
C GLU A 222 -11.49 9.53 2.62
N SER A 223 -11.17 10.16 1.48
CA SER A 223 -11.39 11.60 1.30
C SER A 223 -11.89 11.95 -0.09
N VAL A 224 -13.14 12.43 -0.13
CA VAL A 224 -13.72 13.07 -1.33
C VAL A 224 -12.84 14.20 -1.84
N ALA A 225 -12.36 15.05 -0.94
CA ALA A 225 -11.46 16.16 -1.28
C ALA A 225 -10.14 15.70 -1.89
N PHE A 226 -9.67 14.49 -1.55
CA PHE A 226 -8.49 13.91 -2.20
C PHE A 226 -8.81 13.46 -3.62
N VAL A 227 -9.96 12.82 -3.84
CA VAL A 227 -10.39 12.40 -5.18
C VAL A 227 -10.54 13.62 -6.10
N GLU A 228 -11.08 14.72 -5.60
CA GLU A 228 -11.12 16.01 -6.29
C GLU A 228 -9.72 16.56 -6.62
N LYS A 229 -8.67 16.27 -5.83
CA LYS A 229 -7.30 16.70 -6.15
C LYS A 229 -6.67 15.89 -7.28
N ILE A 230 -7.04 14.62 -7.43
CA ILE A 230 -6.39 13.71 -8.41
C ILE A 230 -7.15 13.58 -9.73
N HIS A 231 -8.38 14.09 -9.85
CA HIS A 231 -9.22 13.86 -11.03
C HIS A 231 -8.65 14.44 -12.33
N THR A 232 -7.81 15.46 -12.27
CA THR A 232 -7.20 16.09 -13.46
C THR A 232 -5.99 15.33 -13.98
N PHE A 233 -5.49 14.34 -13.24
CA PHE A 233 -4.36 13.54 -13.68
C PHE A 233 -4.74 12.64 -14.86
N ASN A 234 -3.80 12.35 -15.76
CA ASN A 234 -4.06 11.55 -16.96
C ASN A 234 -4.10 10.05 -16.62
N TRP A 235 -5.20 9.62 -16.00
CA TRP A 235 -5.42 8.23 -15.60
C TRP A 235 -5.56 7.26 -16.79
N GLU A 236 -6.02 7.73 -17.95
CA GLU A 236 -6.09 6.93 -19.17
C GLU A 236 -4.69 6.45 -19.61
N LYS A 237 -3.71 7.35 -19.54
CA LYS A 237 -2.30 7.03 -19.82
C LYS A 237 -1.77 5.94 -18.87
N VAL A 238 -2.10 6.03 -17.58
CA VAL A 238 -1.75 5.00 -16.60
C VAL A 238 -2.43 3.67 -16.94
N SER A 239 -3.73 3.69 -17.26
CA SER A 239 -4.49 2.50 -17.66
C SER A 239 -3.83 1.76 -18.83
N ASN A 240 -3.47 2.51 -19.88
CA ASN A 240 -2.84 1.96 -21.07
C ASN A 240 -1.48 1.31 -20.75
N PHE A 241 -0.71 1.90 -19.84
CA PHE A 241 0.55 1.32 -19.40
C PHE A 241 0.34 0.04 -18.57
N LEU A 242 -0.61 0.04 -17.63
CA LEU A 242 -0.87 -1.11 -16.76
C LEU A 242 -1.44 -2.32 -17.51
N THR A 243 -2.17 -2.09 -18.61
CA THR A 243 -2.74 -3.13 -19.47
C THR A 243 -1.77 -3.60 -20.56
N GLY A 244 -0.91 -2.71 -21.07
CA GLY A 244 0.01 -3.01 -22.18
C GLY A 244 1.37 -3.58 -21.76
N ASN A 245 1.67 -3.69 -20.47
CA ASN A 245 3.00 -4.07 -19.98
C ASN A 245 2.96 -5.31 -19.07
N GLU A 246 3.51 -6.42 -19.56
CA GLU A 246 3.57 -7.70 -18.85
C GLU A 246 4.38 -7.67 -17.54
N SER A 247 5.27 -6.67 -17.36
CA SER A 247 6.05 -6.53 -16.12
C SER A 247 5.29 -5.90 -14.95
N VAL A 248 4.08 -5.41 -15.21
CA VAL A 248 3.21 -4.80 -14.19
C VAL A 248 2.58 -5.90 -13.33
N THR A 249 2.67 -5.73 -12.01
CA THR A 249 2.11 -6.71 -11.07
C THR A 249 0.58 -6.64 -11.02
N PRO A 250 -0.09 -7.76 -10.69
CA PRO A 250 -1.53 -7.73 -10.43
C PRO A 250 -1.93 -6.73 -9.35
N THR A 251 -1.09 -6.54 -8.33
CA THR A 251 -1.31 -5.59 -7.24
C THR A 251 -1.43 -4.15 -7.72
N ALA A 252 -0.55 -3.70 -8.64
CA ALA A 252 -0.66 -2.37 -9.25
C ALA A 252 -2.00 -2.18 -9.98
N ARG A 253 -2.44 -3.20 -10.74
CA ARG A 253 -3.73 -3.17 -11.45
C ARG A 253 -4.90 -3.09 -10.47
N ILE A 254 -4.85 -3.82 -9.35
CA ILE A 254 -5.88 -3.77 -8.31
C ILE A 254 -5.99 -2.37 -7.71
N TYR A 255 -4.88 -1.76 -7.28
CA TYR A 255 -4.90 -0.42 -6.71
C TYR A 255 -5.39 0.63 -7.72
N TYR A 256 -4.93 0.56 -8.98
CA TYR A 256 -5.43 1.44 -10.04
C TYR A 256 -6.94 1.34 -10.22
N ASN A 257 -7.50 0.12 -10.27
CA ASN A 257 -8.95 -0.06 -10.42
C ASN A 257 -9.72 0.46 -9.20
N GLY A 258 -9.16 0.38 -8.00
CA GLY A 258 -9.73 1.03 -6.82
C GLY A 258 -9.73 2.56 -6.90
N ILE A 259 -8.67 3.17 -7.43
CA ILE A 259 -8.61 4.62 -7.69
C ILE A 259 -9.63 5.01 -8.77
N TYR A 260 -9.67 4.27 -9.88
CA TYR A 260 -10.62 4.50 -10.96
C TYR A 260 -12.07 4.40 -10.46
N PHE A 261 -12.38 3.40 -9.64
CA PHE A 261 -13.69 3.30 -9.01
C PHE A 261 -14.01 4.52 -8.14
N SER A 262 -13.06 5.00 -7.35
CA SER A 262 -13.24 6.22 -6.54
C SER A 262 -13.54 7.45 -7.42
N LEU A 263 -12.88 7.58 -8.57
CA LEU A 263 -13.16 8.64 -9.56
C LEU A 263 -14.55 8.49 -10.18
N VAL A 264 -14.97 7.26 -10.50
CA VAL A 264 -16.31 7.01 -11.03
C VAL A 264 -17.39 7.42 -10.04
N GLU A 265 -17.25 7.01 -8.78
CA GLU A 265 -18.23 7.23 -7.73
C GLU A 265 -18.32 8.70 -7.29
N ILE A 266 -17.19 9.41 -7.23
CA ILE A 266 -17.15 10.76 -6.65
C ILE A 266 -17.17 11.85 -7.73
N VAL A 267 -16.49 11.65 -8.86
CA VAL A 267 -16.31 12.70 -9.88
C VAL A 267 -17.24 12.48 -11.07
N LEU A 268 -17.26 11.27 -11.64
CA LEU A 268 -18.05 11.02 -12.85
C LEU A 268 -19.54 10.90 -12.56
N GLN A 269 -19.91 10.28 -11.43
CA GLN A 269 -21.30 10.14 -10.95
C GLN A 269 -22.30 9.85 -12.09
N PRO A 270 -22.12 8.72 -12.83
CA PRO A 270 -22.96 8.41 -13.97
C PRO A 270 -24.43 8.29 -13.53
N THR A 271 -25.28 9.14 -14.09
CA THR A 271 -26.74 9.14 -13.84
C THR A 271 -27.49 8.11 -14.68
N ASP A 272 -26.90 7.71 -15.83
CA ASP A 272 -27.40 6.61 -16.64
C ASP A 272 -26.95 5.27 -16.04
N GLN A 273 -27.94 4.45 -15.65
CA GLN A 273 -27.72 3.13 -15.07
C GLN A 273 -26.91 2.22 -16.01
N LEU A 274 -27.14 2.27 -17.32
CA LEU A 274 -26.38 1.44 -18.27
C LEU A 274 -24.91 1.86 -18.31
N LYS A 275 -24.63 3.17 -18.21
CA LYS A 275 -23.26 3.67 -18.18
C LYS A 275 -22.57 3.33 -16.86
N LYS A 276 -23.28 3.44 -15.74
CA LYS A 276 -22.81 2.97 -14.42
C LYS A 276 -22.43 1.50 -14.48
N GLU A 277 -23.30 0.66 -15.03
CA GLU A 277 -23.03 -0.77 -15.18
C GLU A 277 -21.83 -1.07 -16.08
N GLU A 278 -21.69 -0.40 -17.23
CA GLU A 278 -20.53 -0.56 -18.13
C GLU A 278 -19.20 -0.31 -17.41
N LEU A 279 -19.10 0.82 -16.68
CA LEU A 279 -17.90 1.20 -15.93
C LEU A 279 -17.61 0.22 -14.79
N MET A 280 -18.64 -0.27 -14.09
CA MET A 280 -18.46 -1.23 -12.99
C MET A 280 -18.13 -2.64 -13.50
N ARG A 281 -18.65 -3.05 -14.67
CA ARG A 281 -18.23 -4.31 -15.31
C ARG A 281 -16.75 -4.28 -15.69
N GLU A 282 -16.25 -3.14 -16.17
CA GLU A 282 -14.82 -2.93 -16.43
C GLU A 282 -13.99 -3.12 -15.14
N VAL A 283 -14.34 -2.41 -14.07
CA VAL A 283 -13.65 -2.52 -12.76
C VAL A 283 -13.68 -3.96 -12.25
N LEU A 284 -14.86 -4.59 -12.20
CA LEU A 284 -15.03 -5.96 -11.70
C LEU A 284 -14.20 -6.97 -12.49
N SER A 285 -14.23 -6.87 -13.82
CA SER A 285 -13.47 -7.77 -14.69
C SER A 285 -11.96 -7.62 -14.47
N ASN A 286 -11.47 -6.38 -14.44
CA ASN A 286 -10.04 -6.10 -14.27
C ASN A 286 -9.52 -6.54 -12.90
N VAL A 287 -10.26 -6.25 -11.84
CA VAL A 287 -9.89 -6.65 -10.47
C VAL A 287 -9.93 -8.16 -10.33
N PHE A 288 -10.99 -8.83 -10.79
CA PHE A 288 -11.11 -10.29 -10.69
C PHE A 288 -10.01 -11.02 -11.47
N ASN A 289 -9.68 -10.55 -12.68
CA ASN A 289 -8.57 -11.10 -13.46
C ASN A 289 -7.23 -10.94 -12.72
N SER A 290 -6.99 -9.78 -12.12
CA SER A 290 -5.76 -9.52 -11.36
C SER A 290 -5.70 -10.36 -10.08
N VAL A 291 -6.81 -10.54 -9.37
CA VAL A 291 -6.93 -11.44 -8.20
C VAL A 291 -6.62 -12.88 -8.59
N LYS A 292 -7.11 -13.34 -9.74
CA LYS A 292 -6.82 -14.68 -10.27
C LYS A 292 -5.35 -14.86 -10.65
N GLU A 293 -4.78 -13.88 -11.34
CA GLU A 293 -3.39 -13.90 -11.77
C GLU A 293 -2.41 -13.87 -10.59
N GLY A 294 -2.67 -13.02 -9.60
CA GLY A 294 -1.82 -12.88 -8.42
C GLY A 294 -1.90 -14.06 -7.45
N GLY A 295 -3.06 -14.73 -7.37
CA GLY A 295 -3.31 -15.77 -6.38
C GLY A 295 -3.57 -15.20 -4.98
N GLU A 296 -3.79 -16.09 -4.01
CA GLU A 296 -4.20 -15.75 -2.64
C GLU A 296 -3.05 -15.20 -1.79
N GLU A 297 -1.83 -15.61 -2.09
CA GLU A 297 -0.62 -15.14 -1.41
C GLU A 297 -0.23 -13.72 -1.86
N ASN A 298 -0.91 -13.16 -2.87
CA ASN A 298 -0.66 -11.80 -3.33
C ASN A 298 -1.19 -10.78 -2.32
N VAL A 299 -0.35 -9.81 -1.95
CA VAL A 299 -0.71 -8.70 -1.04
C VAL A 299 -1.97 -7.93 -1.50
N GLY A 300 -2.23 -7.88 -2.80
CA GLY A 300 -3.42 -7.25 -3.37
C GLY A 300 -4.69 -8.09 -3.32
N PHE A 301 -4.65 -9.37 -2.93
CA PHE A 301 -5.81 -10.26 -2.96
C PHE A 301 -6.97 -9.74 -2.09
N GLU A 302 -6.67 -9.40 -0.83
CA GLU A 302 -7.70 -8.89 0.11
C GLU A 302 -8.29 -7.56 -0.39
N VAL A 303 -7.43 -6.65 -0.84
CA VAL A 303 -7.86 -5.36 -1.41
C VAL A 303 -8.74 -5.58 -2.65
N GLY A 304 -8.39 -6.54 -3.50
CA GLY A 304 -9.20 -6.89 -4.67
C GLY A 304 -10.59 -7.41 -4.27
N CYS A 305 -10.67 -8.26 -3.25
CA CYS A 305 -11.95 -8.73 -2.72
C CYS A 305 -12.79 -7.58 -2.15
N ASP A 306 -12.18 -6.66 -1.40
CA ASP A 306 -12.88 -5.49 -0.85
C ASP A 306 -13.39 -4.54 -1.93
N ILE A 307 -12.59 -4.32 -2.99
CA ILE A 307 -13.03 -3.53 -4.14
C ILE A 307 -14.20 -4.21 -4.84
N ILE A 308 -14.15 -5.52 -5.09
CA ILE A 308 -15.26 -6.28 -5.68
C ILE A 308 -16.52 -6.11 -4.82
N ALA A 309 -16.40 -6.32 -3.52
CA ALA A 309 -17.50 -6.20 -2.57
C ALA A 309 -18.14 -4.81 -2.63
N THR A 310 -17.33 -3.77 -2.66
CA THR A 310 -17.79 -2.37 -2.65
C THR A 310 -18.40 -1.94 -4.00
N VAL A 311 -17.82 -2.41 -5.11
CA VAL A 311 -18.38 -2.16 -6.46
C VAL A 311 -19.75 -2.81 -6.58
N CYS A 312 -19.94 -3.99 -5.98
CA CYS A 312 -21.24 -4.68 -5.94
C CYS A 312 -22.28 -3.89 -5.14
N GLU A 313 -21.92 -3.36 -3.97
CA GLU A 313 -22.79 -2.46 -3.19
C GLU A 313 -23.18 -1.21 -4.00
N TYR A 314 -22.20 -0.60 -4.68
CA TYR A 314 -22.46 0.55 -5.53
C TYR A 314 -23.39 0.20 -6.70
N LEU A 315 -23.18 -0.94 -7.36
CA LEU A 315 -24.06 -1.43 -8.43
C LEU A 315 -25.50 -1.64 -7.98
N ALA A 316 -25.71 -2.15 -6.75
CA ALA A 316 -27.05 -2.36 -6.21
C ALA A 316 -27.79 -1.06 -5.87
N THR A 317 -27.08 0.06 -5.74
CA THR A 317 -27.68 1.35 -5.41
C THR A 317 -28.30 1.99 -6.64
N ASN A 318 -29.60 2.29 -6.58
CA ASN A 318 -30.30 3.07 -7.60
C ASN A 318 -30.19 4.57 -7.27
N GLU A 319 -29.34 5.29 -8.00
CA GLU A 319 -29.10 6.72 -7.77
C GLU A 319 -30.36 7.58 -7.96
N ALA A 320 -31.28 7.13 -8.84
CA ALA A 320 -32.53 7.85 -9.10
C ALA A 320 -33.62 7.58 -8.04
N ASN A 321 -33.56 6.42 -7.39
CA ASN A 321 -34.49 6.04 -6.32
C ASN A 321 -33.80 5.13 -5.28
N PRO A 322 -33.11 5.71 -4.28
CA PRO A 322 -32.34 4.94 -3.30
C PRO A 322 -33.15 3.97 -2.42
N GLU A 323 -34.49 4.09 -2.40
CA GLU A 323 -35.37 3.18 -1.66
C GLU A 323 -35.60 1.83 -2.39
N GLU A 324 -35.25 1.75 -3.67
CA GLU A 324 -35.37 0.54 -4.48
C GLU A 324 -33.99 0.07 -4.97
N PRO A 325 -33.69 -1.23 -4.96
CA PRO A 325 -32.48 -1.76 -5.59
C PRO A 325 -32.43 -1.42 -7.08
N ALA A 326 -31.22 -1.24 -7.59
CA ALA A 326 -31.01 -1.10 -9.03
C ALA A 326 -31.39 -2.40 -9.75
N LYS A 327 -32.01 -2.28 -10.93
CA LYS A 327 -32.22 -3.42 -11.83
C LYS A 327 -31.03 -3.53 -12.76
N LEU A 328 -30.33 -4.65 -12.66
CA LEU A 328 -29.10 -4.88 -13.43
C LEU A 328 -29.40 -5.63 -14.73
N THR A 329 -28.59 -5.37 -15.74
CA THR A 329 -28.64 -6.13 -16.99
C THR A 329 -28.20 -7.59 -16.78
N ASN A 330 -28.68 -8.48 -17.64
CA ASN A 330 -28.27 -9.90 -17.61
C ASN A 330 -26.76 -10.07 -17.78
N GLU A 331 -26.09 -9.20 -18.55
CA GLU A 331 -24.64 -9.22 -18.73
C GLU A 331 -23.92 -8.94 -17.41
N THR A 332 -24.36 -7.92 -16.65
CA THR A 332 -23.81 -7.60 -15.33
C THR A 332 -24.06 -8.72 -14.34
N LEU A 333 -25.27 -9.28 -14.30
CA LEU A 333 -25.61 -10.40 -13.41
C LEU A 333 -24.77 -11.64 -13.70
N GLN A 334 -24.55 -11.98 -14.97
CA GLN A 334 -23.69 -13.11 -15.37
C GLN A 334 -22.24 -12.92 -14.94
N LEU A 335 -21.70 -11.70 -15.06
CA LEU A 335 -20.35 -11.40 -14.58
C LEU A 335 -20.26 -11.56 -13.05
N VAL A 336 -21.24 -11.05 -12.31
CA VAL A 336 -21.33 -11.18 -10.85
C VAL A 336 -21.37 -12.67 -10.44
N GLU A 337 -22.17 -13.49 -11.12
CA GLU A 337 -22.22 -14.95 -10.89
C GLU A 337 -20.88 -15.65 -11.20
N GLN A 338 -20.20 -15.25 -12.29
CA GLN A 338 -18.90 -15.79 -12.65
C GLN A 338 -17.82 -15.46 -11.60
N ILE A 339 -17.81 -14.22 -11.10
CA ILE A 339 -16.89 -13.78 -10.04
C ILE A 339 -17.19 -14.56 -8.76
N GLY A 340 -18.48 -14.67 -8.39
CA GLY A 340 -18.91 -15.43 -7.22
C GLY A 340 -18.45 -16.88 -7.28
N THR A 341 -18.60 -17.54 -8.42
CA THR A 341 -18.12 -18.93 -8.60
C THR A 341 -16.61 -19.03 -8.40
N GLY A 342 -15.83 -18.09 -8.94
CA GLY A 342 -14.36 -18.13 -8.80
C GLY A 342 -13.85 -17.78 -7.40
N LEU A 343 -14.58 -16.97 -6.63
CA LEU A 343 -14.25 -16.68 -5.23
C LEU A 343 -14.74 -17.78 -4.28
N ALA A 344 -15.79 -18.53 -4.64
CA ALA A 344 -16.33 -19.62 -3.82
C ALA A 344 -15.31 -20.74 -3.57
N GLU A 345 -14.42 -20.98 -4.53
CA GLU A 345 -13.27 -21.89 -4.37
C GLU A 345 -12.33 -21.48 -3.24
N LYS A 346 -12.42 -20.22 -2.78
CA LYS A 346 -11.53 -19.56 -1.80
C LYS A 346 -12.29 -19.07 -0.56
N ASN A 347 -13.49 -19.61 -0.32
CA ASN A 347 -14.40 -19.25 0.78
C ASN A 347 -13.73 -19.22 2.17
N GLU A 348 -12.72 -20.07 2.39
CA GLU A 348 -12.02 -20.17 3.66
C GLU A 348 -11.27 -18.88 4.03
N ILE A 349 -10.97 -18.02 3.04
CA ILE A 349 -10.37 -16.72 3.25
C ILE A 349 -11.47 -15.70 3.57
N GLN A 350 -11.29 -15.00 4.70
CA GLN A 350 -12.29 -14.07 5.23
C GLN A 350 -12.69 -12.97 4.23
N SER A 351 -11.74 -12.39 3.49
CA SER A 351 -12.00 -11.34 2.50
C SER A 351 -12.79 -11.87 1.29
N ALA A 352 -12.47 -13.07 0.80
CA ALA A 352 -13.23 -13.73 -0.26
C ALA A 352 -14.65 -14.06 0.20
N SER A 353 -14.81 -14.56 1.44
CA SER A 353 -16.12 -14.83 2.05
C SER A 353 -16.98 -13.57 2.15
N ALA A 354 -16.40 -12.44 2.58
CA ALA A 354 -17.09 -11.17 2.66
C ALA A 354 -17.55 -10.69 1.28
N ALA A 355 -16.67 -10.75 0.27
CA ALA A 355 -17.02 -10.40 -1.11
C ALA A 355 -18.14 -11.29 -1.67
N LEU A 356 -18.11 -12.59 -1.40
CA LEU A 356 -19.16 -13.54 -1.80
C LEU A 356 -20.54 -13.18 -1.24
N ASN A 357 -20.60 -12.77 0.03
CA ASN A 357 -21.86 -12.36 0.65
C ASN A 357 -22.48 -11.16 -0.07
N ASN A 358 -21.66 -10.16 -0.44
CA ASN A 358 -22.14 -9.01 -1.19
C ASN A 358 -22.55 -9.37 -2.62
N LEU A 359 -21.81 -10.25 -3.30
CA LEU A 359 -22.17 -10.75 -4.62
C LEU A 359 -23.53 -11.47 -4.59
N HIS A 360 -23.76 -12.34 -3.60
CA HIS A 360 -25.05 -13.02 -3.41
C HIS A 360 -26.18 -12.04 -3.14
N LEU A 361 -25.95 -11.02 -2.31
CA LEU A 361 -26.94 -9.99 -2.03
C LEU A 361 -27.34 -9.25 -3.30
N VAL A 362 -26.39 -8.83 -4.13
CA VAL A 362 -26.66 -8.19 -5.43
C VAL A 362 -27.51 -9.09 -6.31
N LEU A 363 -27.17 -10.37 -6.42
CA LEU A 363 -27.93 -11.33 -7.23
C LEU A 363 -29.34 -11.60 -6.70
N GLU A 364 -29.59 -11.40 -5.41
CA GLU A 364 -30.92 -11.57 -4.81
C GLU A 364 -31.81 -10.34 -5.08
N ILE A 365 -31.27 -9.14 -4.89
CA ILE A 365 -32.08 -7.91 -4.86
C ILE A 365 -32.14 -7.17 -6.21
N CYS A 366 -31.22 -7.43 -7.14
CA CYS A 366 -31.08 -6.67 -8.39
C CYS A 366 -31.59 -7.40 -9.65
N LYS A 367 -32.27 -8.54 -9.48
CA LYS A 367 -32.84 -9.36 -10.57
C LYS A 367 -34.13 -8.79 -11.18
#